data_AF-A0A4U3B233-F1
#
_entry.id   AF-A0A4U3B233-F1
#
_cell.length_a   1.000
_cell.length_b   1.000
_cell.length_c   1.000
_cell.angle_alpha   90.00
_cell.angle_beta   90.00
_cell.angle_gamma   90.00
#
_symmetry.space_group_name_H-M   'P 1'
#
loop_
_entity.id
_entity.type
_entity.pdbx_description
1 polymer ?
#
loop_
_entity_poly.entity_id
_entity_poly.type
_entity_poly.pdbx_seq_one_letter_code
_entity_poly.pdbx_strand_id
1 'polypeptide(L)'
;MRINTNINSMRTQEYMRQNQAKMSNAMDRLSSGKRINNASDDAAGLAIATRMRARESGLGVAANNTQDGISLIRTADSAMNSVSNILLRMRDLANQSANGTNTNENQAALNKEFDALKEQIDYISTNTEFNDKKLLDGSNKTIAVQTLDNADTSKQININ
;
A
#
# COMPACT_ATOMS: atom_id res chain seq x y z
N MET A 1 40.08 66.18 5.10
CA MET A 1 38.84 65.53 4.63
C MET A 1 38.80 65.60 3.11
N ARG A 2 38.78 64.45 2.42
CA ARG A 2 38.68 64.43 0.95
C ARG A 2 37.21 64.49 0.55
N ILE A 3 36.82 65.53 -0.20
CA ILE A 3 35.44 65.83 -0.60
C ILE A 3 34.93 64.89 -1.72
N ASN A 4 35.84 64.25 -2.47
CA ASN A 4 35.50 63.41 -3.62
C ASN A 4 35.06 61.97 -3.28
N THR A 5 35.23 61.50 -2.05
CA THR A 5 34.85 60.13 -1.69
C THR A 5 34.31 60.09 -0.27
N ASN A 6 32.99 59.98 -0.13
CA ASN A 6 32.33 59.96 1.16
C ASN A 6 32.34 58.53 1.74
N ILE A 7 33.39 58.21 2.50
CA ILE A 7 33.60 56.88 3.10
C ILE A 7 32.47 56.50 4.06
N ASN A 8 31.90 57.46 4.80
CA ASN A 8 30.78 57.19 5.70
C ASN A 8 29.52 56.79 4.90
N SER A 9 29.21 57.52 3.82
CA SER A 9 28.10 57.18 2.93
C SER A 9 28.30 55.82 2.25
N MET A 10 29.50 55.50 1.76
CA MET A 10 29.80 54.19 1.17
C MET A 10 29.64 53.04 2.18
N ARG A 11 30.08 53.22 3.44
CA ARG A 11 29.85 52.22 4.50
C ARG A 11 28.37 52.05 4.80
N THR A 12 27.62 53.14 4.92
CA THR A 12 26.16 53.08 5.13
C THR A 12 25.46 52.35 3.99
N GLN A 13 25.83 52.62 2.73
CA GLN A 13 25.29 51.92 1.57
C GLN A 13 25.60 50.42 1.58
N GLU A 14 26.81 50.02 1.96
CA GLU A 14 27.18 48.59 2.09
C GLU A 14 26.40 47.90 3.22
N TYR A 15 26.23 48.55 4.39
CA TYR A 15 25.39 48.02 5.46
C TYR A 15 23.92 47.92 5.06
N MET A 16 23.39 48.90 4.32
CA MET A 16 22.03 48.85 3.77
C MET A 16 21.87 47.69 2.79
N ARG A 17 22.85 47.45 1.90
CA ARG A 17 22.85 46.31 0.97
C ARG A 17 22.82 44.98 1.70
N GLN A 18 23.62 44.82 2.76
CA GLN A 18 23.62 43.62 3.60
C GLN A 18 22.29 43.43 4.34
N ASN A 19 21.69 44.49 4.86
CA ASN A 19 20.38 44.42 5.52
C ASN A 19 19.26 44.06 4.53
N GLN A 20 19.28 44.64 3.32
CA GLN A 20 18.31 44.30 2.28
C GLN A 20 18.40 42.81 1.89
N ALA A 21 19.62 42.26 1.75
CA ALA A 21 19.82 40.84 1.47
C ALA A 21 19.29 39.94 2.60
N LYS A 22 19.55 40.29 3.87
CA LYS A 22 19.01 39.57 5.03
C LYS A 22 17.49 39.63 5.09
N MET A 23 16.90 40.80 4.81
CA MET A 23 15.45 40.99 4.77
C MET A 23 14.81 40.14 3.67
N SER A 24 15.40 40.11 2.47
CA SER A 24 14.93 39.27 1.37
C SER A 24 14.90 37.79 1.77
N ASN A 25 15.99 37.28 2.35
CA ASN A 25 16.06 35.89 2.82
C ASN A 25 15.02 35.58 3.92
N ALA A 26 14.79 36.53 4.85
CA ALA A 26 13.74 36.36 5.87
C ALA A 26 12.34 36.32 5.25
N MET A 27 12.07 37.16 4.24
CA MET A 27 10.80 37.15 3.51
C MET A 27 10.60 35.87 2.72
N ASP A 28 11.65 35.33 2.09
CA ASP A 28 11.58 34.05 1.37
C ASP A 28 11.27 32.89 2.32
N ARG A 29 11.89 32.87 3.51
CA ARG A 29 11.62 31.86 4.55
C ARG A 29 10.21 32.00 5.13
N LEU A 30 9.73 33.23 5.30
CA LEU A 30 8.37 33.50 5.75
C LEU A 30 7.34 33.05 4.72
N SER A 31 7.55 33.40 3.44
CA SER A 31 6.64 33.06 2.34
C SER A 31 6.57 31.55 2.09
N SER A 32 7.71 30.87 2.13
CA SER A 32 7.79 29.41 1.97
C SER A 32 7.40 28.61 3.22
N GLY A 33 7.42 29.25 4.40
CA GLY A 33 7.31 28.58 5.70
C GLY A 33 8.47 27.62 6.02
N LYS A 34 9.51 27.56 5.19
CA LYS A 34 10.62 26.60 5.32
C LYS A 34 11.84 27.31 5.86
N ARG A 35 12.48 26.67 6.85
CA ARG A 35 13.73 27.15 7.42
C ARG A 35 14.90 27.03 6.42
N ILE A 36 14.88 26.04 5.52
CA ILE A 36 15.94 25.80 4.52
C ILE A 36 15.28 25.86 3.15
N ASN A 37 15.58 26.90 2.38
CA ASN A 37 15.04 27.11 1.04
C ASN A 37 16.05 26.75 -0.06
N ASN A 38 17.33 27.02 0.17
CA ASN A 38 18.39 26.77 -0.81
C ASN A 38 19.45 25.81 -0.25
N ALA A 39 20.08 25.04 -1.14
CA ALA A 39 21.22 24.18 -0.79
C ALA A 39 22.43 24.96 -0.25
N SER A 40 22.53 26.23 -0.63
CA SER A 40 23.59 27.14 -0.19
C SER A 40 23.47 27.57 1.28
N ASP A 41 22.27 27.51 1.88
CA ASP A 41 22.05 27.91 3.29
C ASP A 41 22.44 26.79 4.27
N ASP A 42 22.11 25.54 3.93
CA ASP A 42 22.44 24.35 4.71
C ASP A 42 22.35 23.09 3.83
N ALA A 43 23.48 22.72 3.19
CA ALA A 43 23.53 21.57 2.29
C ALA A 43 23.24 20.25 3.01
N ALA A 44 23.71 20.10 4.26
CA ALA A 44 23.50 18.89 5.05
C ALA A 44 22.03 18.77 5.51
N GLY A 45 21.45 19.86 6.01
CA GLY A 45 20.04 19.92 6.40
C GLY A 45 19.10 19.72 5.22
N LEU A 46 19.42 20.28 4.04
CA LEU A 46 18.66 20.02 2.82
C LEU A 46 18.77 18.56 2.37
N ALA A 47 19.96 17.95 2.43
CA ALA A 47 20.14 16.55 2.07
C ALA A 47 19.33 15.60 2.98
N ILE A 48 19.31 15.86 4.28
CA ILE A 48 18.48 15.11 5.23
C ILE A 48 16.99 15.33 4.93
N ALA A 49 16.56 16.58 4.75
CA ALA A 49 15.15 16.90 4.47
C ALA A 49 14.66 16.26 3.16
N THR A 50 15.49 16.25 2.11
CA THR A 50 15.16 15.60 0.84
C THR A 50 15.06 14.09 1.00
N ARG A 51 15.97 13.46 1.76
CA ARG A 51 15.87 12.03 2.10
C ARG A 51 14.60 11.71 2.88
N MET A 52 14.23 12.55 3.84
CA MET A 52 12.99 12.38 4.61
C MET A 52 11.74 12.53 3.74
N ARG A 53 11.72 13.50 2.80
CA ARG A 53 10.62 13.64 1.83
C ARG A 53 10.51 12.44 0.89
N ALA A 54 11.65 11.92 0.41
CA ALA A 54 11.66 10.71 -0.41
C ALA A 54 11.08 9.51 0.36
N ARG A 55 11.47 9.35 1.63
CA ARG A 55 10.89 8.34 2.53
C ARG A 55 9.40 8.54 2.76
N GLU A 56 8.96 9.76 3.02
CA GLU A 56 7.53 10.09 3.21
C GLU A 56 6.71 9.70 1.98
N SER A 57 7.17 10.07 0.79
CA SER A 57 6.54 9.67 -0.48
C SER A 57 6.53 8.15 -0.66
N GLY A 58 7.64 7.47 -0.33
CA GLY A 58 7.75 6.01 -0.40
C GLY A 58 6.79 5.31 0.57
N LEU A 59 6.67 5.81 1.79
CA LEU A 59 5.72 5.30 2.79
C LEU A 59 4.26 5.53 2.37
N GLY A 60 3.96 6.65 1.69
CA GLY A 60 2.63 6.89 1.12
C GLY A 60 2.23 5.83 0.09
N VAL A 61 3.15 5.44 -0.80
CA VAL A 61 2.92 4.35 -1.76
C VAL A 61 2.81 3.00 -1.03
N ALA A 62 3.66 2.76 -0.03
CA ALA A 62 3.61 1.54 0.77
C ALA A 62 2.28 1.36 1.53
N ALA A 63 1.70 2.46 2.02
CA ALA A 63 0.38 2.44 2.65
C ALA A 63 -0.71 2.02 1.65
N ASN A 64 -0.67 2.54 0.41
CA ASN A 64 -1.59 2.13 -0.65
C ASN A 64 -1.41 0.65 -1.01
N ASN A 65 -0.16 0.18 -1.17
CA ASN A 65 0.12 -1.23 -1.42
C ASN A 65 -0.41 -2.15 -0.30
N THR A 66 -0.29 -1.70 0.94
CA THR A 66 -0.84 -2.43 2.10
C THR A 66 -2.37 -2.50 2.03
N GLN A 67 -3.02 -1.40 1.64
CA GLN A 67 -4.46 -1.36 1.46
C GLN A 67 -4.94 -2.30 0.34
N ASP A 68 -4.16 -2.43 -0.73
CA ASP A 68 -4.39 -3.41 -1.79
C ASP A 68 -4.24 -4.84 -1.27
N GLY A 69 -3.19 -5.11 -0.47
CA GLY A 69 -3.00 -6.39 0.21
C GLY A 69 -4.17 -6.77 1.13
N ILE A 70 -4.70 -5.81 1.89
CA ILE A 70 -5.90 -6.01 2.72
C ILE A 70 -7.13 -6.31 1.86
N SER A 71 -7.27 -5.64 0.73
CA SER A 71 -8.39 -5.86 -0.19
C SER A 71 -8.32 -7.24 -0.84
N LEU A 72 -7.12 -7.68 -1.23
CA LEU A 72 -6.85 -9.02 -1.70
C LEU A 72 -7.23 -10.09 -0.67
N ILE A 73 -6.80 -9.93 0.59
CA ILE A 73 -7.13 -10.86 1.67
C ILE A 73 -8.64 -10.92 1.90
N ARG A 74 -9.35 -9.78 1.88
CA ARG A 74 -10.80 -9.76 2.04
C ARG A 74 -11.53 -10.49 0.91
N THR A 75 -11.07 -10.35 -0.33
CA THR A 75 -11.63 -11.10 -1.47
C THR A 75 -11.41 -12.60 -1.29
N ALA A 76 -10.19 -13.01 -0.91
CA ALA A 76 -9.88 -14.41 -0.62
C ALA A 76 -10.75 -14.96 0.52
N ASP A 77 -10.85 -14.24 1.64
CA ASP A 77 -11.63 -14.63 2.81
C ASP A 77 -13.13 -14.76 2.50
N SER A 78 -13.69 -13.83 1.71
CA SER A 78 -15.08 -13.94 1.26
C SER A 78 -15.31 -15.20 0.42
N ALA A 79 -14.39 -15.52 -0.49
CA ALA A 79 -14.50 -16.72 -1.33
C ALA A 79 -14.33 -18.01 -0.51
N MET A 80 -13.41 -18.03 0.46
CA MET A 80 -13.24 -19.16 1.38
C MET A 80 -14.47 -19.37 2.27
N ASN A 81 -15.15 -18.30 2.69
CA ASN A 81 -16.42 -18.40 3.42
C ASN A 81 -17.52 -19.03 2.55
N SER A 82 -17.60 -18.71 1.26
CA SER A 82 -18.52 -19.38 0.33
C SER A 82 -18.20 -20.88 0.21
N VAL A 83 -16.93 -21.26 0.06
CA VAL A 83 -16.50 -22.67 0.02
C VAL A 83 -16.86 -23.39 1.32
N SER A 84 -16.63 -22.76 2.47
CA SER A 84 -16.98 -23.32 3.79
C SER A 84 -18.48 -23.65 3.91
N ASN A 85 -19.35 -22.74 3.46
CA ASN A 85 -20.80 -22.96 3.44
C ASN A 85 -21.20 -24.12 2.52
N ILE A 86 -20.55 -24.23 1.35
CA ILE A 86 -20.79 -25.36 0.44
C ILE A 86 -20.36 -26.68 1.07
N LEU A 87 -19.21 -26.72 1.73
CA LEU A 87 -18.72 -27.93 2.42
C LEU A 87 -19.67 -28.36 3.56
N LEU A 88 -20.24 -27.41 4.30
CA LEU A 88 -21.27 -27.72 5.29
C LEU A 88 -22.51 -28.34 4.65
N ARG A 89 -22.97 -27.81 3.51
CA ARG A 89 -24.09 -28.39 2.75
C ARG A 89 -23.76 -29.80 2.24
N MET A 90 -22.55 -30.01 1.70
CA MET A 90 -22.08 -31.32 1.25
C MET A 90 -22.05 -32.34 2.40
N ARG A 91 -21.62 -31.92 3.60
CA ARG A 91 -21.66 -32.76 4.80
C ARG A 91 -23.10 -33.14 5.18
N ASP A 92 -24.02 -32.19 5.11
CA ASP A 92 -25.43 -32.44 5.43
C ASP A 92 -26.07 -33.42 4.41
N LEU A 93 -25.74 -33.29 3.12
CA LEU A 93 -26.14 -34.26 2.09
C LEU A 93 -25.54 -35.65 2.33
N ALA A 94 -24.27 -35.74 2.73
CA ALA A 94 -23.63 -37.00 3.06
C ALA A 94 -24.32 -37.70 4.25
N ASN A 95 -24.63 -36.94 5.30
CA ASN A 95 -25.39 -37.45 6.45
C ASN A 95 -26.81 -37.87 6.06
N GLN A 96 -27.47 -37.10 5.20
CA GLN A 96 -28.80 -37.42 4.70
C GLN A 96 -28.75 -38.71 3.86
N SER A 97 -27.77 -38.88 2.98
CA SER A 97 -27.60 -40.07 2.15
C SER A 97 -27.30 -41.33 2.96
N ALA A 98 -26.61 -41.18 4.11
CA ALA A 98 -26.31 -42.28 5.03
C ALA A 98 -27.53 -42.77 5.83
N ASN A 99 -28.66 -42.06 5.79
CA ASN A 99 -29.88 -42.50 6.47
C ASN A 99 -30.48 -43.73 5.76
N GLY A 100 -30.64 -44.83 6.49
CA GLY A 100 -31.08 -46.13 5.96
C GLY A 100 -32.51 -46.17 5.43
N THR A 101 -33.30 -45.09 5.60
CA THR A 101 -34.66 -44.98 5.04
C THR A 101 -34.68 -44.48 3.59
N ASN A 102 -33.54 -44.06 3.04
CA ASN A 102 -33.49 -43.56 1.67
C ASN A 102 -33.47 -44.69 0.63
N THR A 103 -34.18 -44.47 -0.48
CA THR A 103 -34.15 -45.35 -1.64
C THR A 103 -32.90 -45.08 -2.49
N ASN A 104 -32.56 -46.03 -3.37
CA ASN A 104 -31.45 -45.87 -4.32
C ASN A 104 -31.65 -44.65 -5.26
N GLU A 105 -32.89 -44.34 -5.64
CA GLU A 105 -33.21 -43.15 -6.44
C GLU A 105 -32.94 -41.85 -5.69
N ASN A 106 -33.29 -41.80 -4.39
CA ASN A 106 -33.00 -40.64 -3.54
C ASN A 106 -31.49 -40.45 -3.37
N GLN A 107 -30.73 -41.55 -3.14
CA GLN A 107 -29.27 -41.49 -3.06
C GLN A 107 -28.65 -40.99 -4.36
N ALA A 108 -29.16 -41.42 -5.52
CA ALA A 108 -28.69 -40.94 -6.82
C ALA A 108 -28.97 -39.44 -7.01
N ALA A 109 -30.11 -38.92 -6.55
CA ALA A 109 -30.42 -37.49 -6.59
C ALA A 109 -29.52 -36.67 -5.66
N LEU A 110 -29.28 -37.16 -4.44
CA LEU A 110 -28.37 -36.50 -3.48
C LEU A 110 -26.93 -36.46 -4.00
N ASN A 111 -26.46 -37.54 -4.65
CA ASN A 111 -25.14 -37.55 -5.29
C ASN A 111 -25.03 -36.53 -6.42
N LYS A 112 -26.08 -36.34 -7.24
CA LYS A 112 -26.07 -35.27 -8.26
C LYS A 112 -25.94 -33.88 -7.66
N GLU A 113 -26.62 -33.61 -6.54
CA GLU A 113 -26.46 -32.33 -5.82
C GLU A 113 -25.04 -32.21 -5.27
N PHE A 114 -24.48 -33.28 -4.69
CA PHE A 114 -23.11 -33.31 -4.19
C PHE A 114 -22.07 -33.03 -5.29
N ASP A 115 -22.23 -33.64 -6.46
CA ASP A 115 -21.34 -33.43 -7.61
C ASP A 115 -21.41 -31.99 -8.13
N ALA A 116 -22.62 -31.40 -8.21
CA ALA A 116 -22.78 -29.99 -8.58
C ALA A 116 -22.13 -29.03 -7.57
N LEU A 117 -22.23 -29.33 -6.26
CA LEU A 117 -21.56 -28.54 -5.23
C LEU A 117 -20.03 -28.66 -5.32
N LYS A 118 -19.51 -29.83 -5.69
CA LYS A 118 -18.08 -30.02 -5.96
C LYS A 118 -17.62 -29.17 -7.14
N GLU A 119 -18.36 -29.19 -8.26
CA GLU A 119 -18.07 -28.33 -9.42
C GLU A 119 -18.11 -26.84 -9.04
N GLN A 120 -19.04 -26.45 -8.17
CA GLN A 120 -19.12 -25.08 -7.68
C GLN A 120 -17.89 -24.67 -6.84
N ILE A 121 -17.34 -25.57 -6.02
CA ILE A 121 -16.08 -25.31 -5.30
C ILE A 121 -14.93 -25.11 -6.27
N ASP A 122 -14.80 -25.97 -7.30
CA ASP A 122 -13.76 -25.84 -8.32
C ASP A 122 -13.90 -24.53 -9.11
N TYR A 123 -15.14 -24.12 -9.42
CA TYR A 123 -15.42 -22.82 -10.04
C TYR A 123 -14.98 -21.65 -9.16
N ILE A 124 -15.28 -21.68 -7.85
CA ILE A 124 -14.86 -20.62 -6.93
C ILE A 124 -13.33 -20.57 -6.84
N SER A 125 -12.66 -21.71 -6.75
CA SER A 125 -11.19 -21.78 -6.69
C SER A 125 -10.53 -21.18 -7.92
N THR A 126 -11.02 -21.52 -9.12
CA THR A 126 -10.44 -21.07 -10.40
C THR A 126 -10.84 -19.65 -10.81
N ASN A 127 -12.02 -19.18 -10.39
CA ASN A 127 -12.54 -17.88 -10.80
C ASN A 127 -12.27 -16.75 -9.78
N THR A 128 -11.88 -17.07 -8.54
CA THR A 128 -11.54 -16.03 -7.55
C THR A 128 -10.22 -15.35 -7.90
N GLU A 129 -10.32 -14.08 -8.29
CA GLU A 129 -9.18 -13.28 -8.70
C GLU A 129 -9.21 -11.86 -8.13
N PHE A 130 -8.02 -11.27 -7.99
CA PHE A 130 -7.84 -9.87 -7.65
C PHE A 130 -6.78 -9.27 -8.57
N ASN A 131 -7.13 -8.24 -9.35
CA ASN A 131 -6.26 -7.66 -10.38
C ASN A 131 -5.59 -8.74 -11.26
N ASP A 132 -6.40 -9.61 -11.85
CA ASP A 132 -6.00 -10.72 -12.72
C ASP A 132 -5.12 -11.81 -12.07
N LYS A 133 -4.89 -11.73 -10.74
CA LYS A 133 -4.20 -12.77 -9.99
C LYS A 133 -5.19 -13.74 -9.37
N LYS A 134 -5.11 -15.01 -9.76
CA LYS A 134 -5.82 -16.10 -9.10
C LYS A 134 -5.36 -16.26 -7.66
N LEU A 135 -6.30 -16.39 -6.74
CA LEU A 135 -6.02 -16.41 -5.30
C LEU A 135 -6.10 -17.80 -4.69
N LEU A 136 -6.95 -18.69 -5.22
CA LEU A 136 -7.36 -19.94 -4.56
C LEU A 136 -7.07 -21.21 -5.38
N ASP A 137 -6.41 -21.10 -6.52
CA ASP A 137 -6.09 -22.23 -7.42
C ASP A 137 -4.75 -22.92 -7.08
N GLY A 138 -4.01 -22.37 -6.11
CA GLY A 138 -2.69 -22.86 -5.69
C GLY A 138 -1.54 -22.50 -6.65
N SER A 139 -1.78 -21.75 -7.73
CA SER A 139 -0.72 -21.32 -8.65
C SER A 139 0.17 -20.26 -8.02
N ASN A 140 -0.44 -19.35 -7.24
CA ASN A 140 0.24 -18.27 -6.53
C ASN A 140 0.48 -18.67 -5.07
N LYS A 141 1.63 -19.27 -4.78
CA LYS A 141 1.99 -19.71 -3.42
C LYS A 141 2.30 -18.56 -2.47
N THR A 142 2.76 -17.43 -2.99
CA THR A 142 3.14 -16.28 -2.17
C THR A 142 2.90 -15.00 -2.94
N ILE A 143 2.11 -14.09 -2.35
CA ILE A 143 1.94 -12.72 -2.83
C ILE A 143 2.69 -11.80 -1.87
N ALA A 144 3.82 -11.26 -2.33
CA ALA A 144 4.63 -10.34 -1.56
C ALA A 144 4.09 -8.91 -1.70
N VAL A 145 3.68 -8.32 -0.58
CA VAL A 145 3.23 -6.93 -0.51
C VAL A 145 4.36 -6.06 0.05
N GLN A 146 4.74 -5.04 -0.71
CA GLN A 146 5.77 -4.09 -0.32
C GLN A 146 5.22 -3.02 0.63
N THR A 147 5.66 -3.06 1.89
CA THR A 147 5.14 -2.23 2.99
C THR A 147 6.11 -1.14 3.47
N LEU A 148 7.28 -0.99 2.83
CA LEU A 148 8.27 0.05 3.15
C LEU A 148 8.73 0.84 1.92
N ASP A 149 9.42 1.96 2.18
CA ASP A 149 10.04 2.88 1.21
C ASP A 149 11.31 2.34 0.53
N ASN A 150 11.70 1.08 0.78
CA ASN A 150 12.95 0.48 0.30
C ASN A 150 12.70 -0.88 -0.37
N ALA A 151 13.46 -1.22 -1.41
CA ALA A 151 13.36 -2.47 -2.17
C ALA A 151 13.87 -3.72 -1.40
N ASP A 152 13.96 -3.64 -0.08
CA ASP A 152 14.42 -4.73 0.78
C ASP A 152 13.33 -5.80 0.87
N THR A 153 13.55 -6.90 0.15
CA THR A 153 12.65 -8.07 0.11
C THR A 153 12.53 -8.79 1.45
N SER A 154 13.41 -8.53 2.43
CA SER A 154 13.31 -9.14 3.76
C SER A 154 12.17 -8.59 4.62
N LYS A 155 11.57 -7.46 4.23
CA LYS A 155 10.51 -6.76 4.99
C LYS A 155 9.15 -6.73 4.28
N GLN A 156 8.98 -7.59 3.28
CA GLN A 156 7.69 -7.77 2.60
C GLN A 156 6.75 -8.62 3.47
N ILE A 157 5.46 -8.32 3.42
CA ILE A 157 4.44 -9.22 3.97
C ILE A 157 4.15 -10.26 2.90
N ASN A 158 4.52 -11.51 3.20
CA ASN A 158 4.23 -12.65 2.36
C ASN A 158 2.86 -13.21 2.76
N ILE A 159 1.90 -13.13 1.83
CA ILE A 159 0.59 -13.74 1.99
C ILE A 159 0.65 -15.10 1.29
N ASN A 160 0.39 -16.17 2.05
CA ASN A 160 0.31 -17.54 1.58
C ASN A 160 -1.13 -18.04 1.63
#